data_AF-A0A5B7WTL1-F1
#
_entry.id   AF-A0A5B7WTL1-F1
#
_cell.length_a   1.000
_cell.length_b   1.000
_cell.length_c   1.000
_cell.angle_alpha   90.00
_cell.angle_beta   90.00
_cell.angle_gamma   90.00
#
_symmetry.space_group_name_H-M   'P 1'
#
loop_
_entity.id
_entity.type
_entity.pdbx_description
1 polymer ?
#
loop_
_entity_poly.entity_id
_entity_poly.type
_entity_poly.pdbx_seq_one_letter_code
_entity_poly.pdbx_strand_id
1 'polypeptide(L)'
;MSHPSGPEPGDRPPSSAAHGTPGWPRAATIPVHWGRLLLTGWAIRDDAVLVRASGLDESATVTVNGRDHGVLKVHESTTGKGNWEPLSALLLPAGTLELSGDAFPPGLEPPRPPGDPVRQPGWCHYFPWLPRC
;
A
#
# COMPACT_ATOMS: atom_id res chain seq x y z
N MET A 1 -12.73 42.41 52.15
CA MET A 1 -13.22 42.62 50.77
C MET A 1 -12.50 41.60 49.90
N SER A 2 -13.22 40.60 49.42
CA SER A 2 -12.71 39.47 48.63
C SER A 2 -12.82 39.79 47.13
N HIS A 3 -11.80 39.42 46.34
CA HIS A 3 -11.88 38.91 44.97
C HIS A 3 -10.48 38.41 44.53
N PRO A 4 -10.38 37.43 43.60
CA PRO A 4 -9.57 36.24 43.77
C PRO A 4 -8.40 36.10 42.78
N SER A 5 -7.45 35.23 43.16
CA SER A 5 -6.35 34.72 42.36
C SER A 5 -6.82 34.16 41.01
N GLY A 6 -6.23 34.66 39.92
CA GLY A 6 -6.41 34.11 38.57
C GLY A 6 -5.59 32.82 38.38
N PRO A 7 -6.02 31.91 37.49
CA PRO A 7 -5.31 30.66 37.21
C PRO A 7 -4.14 30.83 36.23
N GLU A 8 -3.13 29.98 36.42
CA GLU A 8 -1.91 29.80 35.62
C GLU A 8 -2.13 29.63 34.10
N PRO A 9 -1.20 30.09 33.26
CA PRO A 9 -0.94 29.47 31.98
C PRO A 9 0.13 28.39 32.15
N GLY A 10 -0.33 27.14 32.31
CA GLY A 10 0.53 25.97 32.20
C GLY A 10 1.17 25.90 30.81
N ASP A 11 2.47 25.61 30.81
CA ASP A 11 3.28 25.29 29.63
C ASP A 11 2.64 24.15 28.83
N ARG A 12 1.89 24.53 27.79
CA ARG A 12 1.48 23.61 26.74
C ARG A 12 2.72 23.40 25.86
N PRO A 13 3.29 22.19 25.76
CA PRO A 13 4.30 21.96 24.74
C PRO A 13 3.67 22.28 23.37
N PRO A 14 4.39 22.93 22.45
CA PRO A 14 3.88 23.15 21.11
C PRO A 14 3.59 21.78 20.51
N SER A 15 2.29 21.53 20.33
CA SER A 15 1.77 20.43 19.54
C SER A 15 2.38 20.61 18.14
N SER A 16 3.51 19.94 17.92
CA SER A 16 4.14 19.83 16.62
C SER A 16 3.24 18.94 15.77
N ALA A 17 2.11 19.51 15.36
CA ALA A 17 1.34 19.05 14.24
C ALA A 17 2.25 19.28 13.04
N ALA A 18 3.13 18.31 12.79
CA ALA A 18 3.82 18.19 11.53
C ALA A 18 2.75 18.23 10.44
N HIS A 19 2.59 19.40 9.82
CA HIS A 19 1.80 19.60 8.62
C HIS A 19 2.58 18.93 7.49
N GLY A 20 2.63 17.60 7.52
CA GLY A 20 2.95 16.81 6.36
C GLY A 20 1.81 17.02 5.38
N THR A 21 2.10 17.63 4.25
CA THR A 21 1.18 17.71 3.11
C THR A 21 0.53 16.33 2.92
N PRO A 22 -0.80 16.18 2.78
CA PRO A 22 -1.44 14.85 2.81
C PRO A 22 -1.03 14.01 1.59
N GLY A 23 0.10 13.31 1.68
CA GLY A 23 0.58 12.42 0.63
C GLY A 23 -0.39 11.25 0.45
N TRP A 24 -0.31 10.59 -0.70
CA TRP A 24 -1.03 9.34 -0.91
C TRP A 24 -0.71 8.34 0.23
N PRO A 25 -1.68 7.53 0.69
CA PRO A 25 -1.41 6.46 1.64
C PRO A 25 -0.30 5.57 1.10
N ARG A 26 0.76 5.36 1.88
CA ARG A 26 1.90 4.55 1.46
C ARG A 26 1.61 3.08 1.69
N ALA A 27 1.92 2.25 0.69
CA ALA A 27 1.81 0.81 0.82
C ALA A 27 2.82 0.29 1.85
N ALA A 28 2.35 -0.55 2.77
CA ALA A 28 3.21 -1.29 3.68
C ALA A 28 3.98 -2.37 2.91
N THR A 29 5.24 -2.59 3.27
CA THR A 29 6.03 -3.70 2.74
C THR A 29 5.67 -4.99 3.46
N ILE A 30 5.43 -6.07 2.70
CA ILE A 30 5.04 -7.38 3.23
C ILE A 30 6.00 -8.44 2.67
N PRO A 31 6.49 -9.37 3.51
CA PRO A 31 7.25 -10.53 3.04
C PRO A 31 6.43 -11.41 2.10
N VAL A 32 7.02 -11.78 0.97
CA VAL A 32 6.46 -12.76 0.03
C VAL A 32 7.47 -13.89 -0.14
N HIS A 33 7.05 -15.11 0.17
CA HIS A 33 7.87 -16.31 0.03
C HIS A 33 7.49 -17.04 -1.26
N TRP A 34 8.49 -17.45 -2.04
CA TRP A 34 8.29 -18.29 -3.22
C TRP A 34 9.43 -19.30 -3.34
N GLY A 35 9.13 -20.56 -3.05
CA GLY A 35 10.16 -21.60 -2.90
C GLY A 35 11.15 -21.24 -1.79
N ARG A 36 12.40 -20.92 -2.18
CA ARG A 36 13.47 -20.47 -1.26
C ARG A 36 13.74 -18.97 -1.33
N LEU A 37 13.00 -18.24 -2.17
CA LEU A 37 13.19 -16.81 -2.37
C LEU A 37 12.30 -16.04 -1.39
N LEU A 38 12.85 -14.94 -0.89
CA LEU A 38 12.14 -13.93 -0.11
C LEU A 38 12.10 -12.65 -0.93
N LEU A 39 10.88 -12.24 -1.30
CA LEU A 39 10.60 -11.05 -2.10
C LEU A 39 9.94 -10.00 -1.22
N THR A 40 10.08 -8.74 -1.63
CA THR A 40 9.34 -7.63 -1.02
C THR A 40 8.07 -7.40 -1.81
N GLY A 41 6.92 -7.56 -1.15
CA GLY A 41 5.62 -7.15 -1.67
C GLY A 41 5.16 -5.82 -1.09
N TRP A 42 4.22 -5.17 -1.75
CA TRP A 42 3.53 -3.97 -1.28
C TRP A 42 2.04 -4.21 -1.16
N ALA A 43 1.48 -3.99 0.02
CA ALA A 43 0.05 -4.04 0.26
C ALA A 43 -0.64 -2.88 -0.48
N ILE A 44 -1.38 -3.16 -1.55
CA ILE A 44 -2.05 -2.10 -2.32
C ILE A 44 -3.56 -2.04 -2.07
N ARG A 45 -4.14 -3.14 -1.61
CA ARG A 45 -5.56 -3.30 -1.28
C ARG A 45 -5.71 -4.34 -0.17
N ASP A 46 -6.90 -4.52 0.37
CA ASP A 46 -7.19 -5.51 1.43
C ASP A 46 -7.03 -6.98 1.00
N ASP A 47 -6.94 -7.22 -0.31
CA ASP A 47 -6.87 -8.53 -0.96
C ASP A 47 -5.73 -8.64 -2.00
N ALA A 48 -4.84 -7.64 -2.10
CA ALA A 48 -3.86 -7.58 -3.18
C ALA A 48 -2.49 -7.06 -2.74
N VAL A 49 -1.44 -7.78 -3.16
CA VAL A 49 -0.04 -7.41 -3.00
C VAL A 49 0.63 -7.26 -4.36
N LEU A 50 1.40 -6.19 -4.55
CA LEU A 50 2.27 -6.04 -5.72
C LEU A 50 3.70 -6.49 -5.42
N VAL A 51 4.35 -7.14 -6.37
CA VAL A 51 5.75 -7.59 -6.29
C VAL A 51 6.46 -7.24 -7.59
N ARG A 52 7.68 -6.70 -7.51
CA ARG A 52 8.56 -6.54 -8.69
C ARG A 52 9.27 -7.86 -9.00
N ALA A 53 8.56 -8.77 -9.65
CA ALA A 53 9.08 -10.05 -10.11
C ALA A 53 8.19 -10.63 -11.22
N SER A 54 8.73 -11.58 -11.98
CA SER A 54 8.02 -12.43 -12.95
C SER A 54 8.36 -13.90 -12.71
N GLY A 55 7.63 -14.80 -13.37
CA GLY A 55 7.71 -16.24 -13.19
C GLY A 55 7.08 -16.72 -11.90
N LEU A 56 6.31 -15.87 -11.21
CA LEU A 56 5.63 -16.26 -9.98
C LEU A 56 4.42 -17.15 -10.31
N ASP A 57 4.10 -18.05 -9.38
CA ASP A 57 2.92 -18.90 -9.46
C ASP A 57 2.17 -18.92 -8.11
N GLU A 58 1.02 -19.59 -8.09
CA GLU A 58 0.15 -19.66 -6.91
C GLU A 58 0.75 -20.47 -5.74
N SER A 59 1.98 -20.99 -5.86
CA SER A 59 2.71 -21.58 -4.72
C SER A 59 3.30 -20.53 -3.78
N ALA A 60 3.33 -19.25 -4.20
CA ALA A 60 3.79 -18.16 -3.35
C ALA A 60 2.90 -17.99 -2.11
N THR A 61 3.50 -17.56 -1.00
CA THR A 61 2.80 -17.18 0.23
C THR A 61 3.16 -15.78 0.66
N VAL A 62 2.22 -15.11 1.33
CA VAL A 62 2.40 -13.76 1.88
C VAL A 62 2.33 -13.85 3.39
N THR A 63 3.33 -13.32 4.09
CA THR A 63 3.37 -13.35 5.56
C THR A 63 2.76 -12.06 6.12
N VAL A 64 1.59 -12.17 6.75
CA VAL A 64 0.86 -11.06 7.35
C VAL A 64 0.71 -11.34 8.83
N ASN A 65 1.13 -10.41 9.70
CA ASN A 65 1.04 -10.55 11.16
C ASN A 65 1.65 -11.89 11.67
N GLY A 66 2.73 -12.34 11.04
CA GLY A 66 3.43 -13.58 11.41
C GLY A 66 2.77 -14.88 10.93
N ARG A 67 1.71 -14.78 10.11
CA ARG A 67 1.02 -15.94 9.51
C ARG A 67 1.17 -15.93 8.01
N ASP A 68 1.37 -17.10 7.43
CA ASP A 68 1.40 -17.27 5.98
C ASP A 68 0.00 -17.42 5.40
N HIS A 69 -0.25 -16.67 4.34
CA HIS A 69 -1.47 -16.71 3.55
C HIS A 69 -1.14 -17.20 2.13
N GLY A 70 -1.88 -18.20 1.65
CA GLY A 70 -1.73 -18.69 0.28
C GLY A 70 -2.23 -17.67 -0.73
N VAL A 71 -1.51 -17.54 -1.84
CA VAL A 71 -1.92 -16.73 -2.98
C VAL A 71 -2.98 -17.48 -3.79
N LEU A 72 -4.12 -16.84 -4.02
CA LEU A 72 -5.22 -17.41 -4.81
C LEU A 72 -4.93 -17.35 -6.31
N LYS A 73 -4.27 -16.28 -6.73
CA LYS A 73 -3.97 -16.03 -8.14
C LYS A 73 -2.78 -15.11 -8.29
N VAL A 74 -1.93 -15.43 -9.26
CA VAL A 74 -0.85 -14.54 -9.71
C VAL A 74 -1.21 -13.97 -11.07
N HIS A 75 -0.99 -12.67 -11.22
CA HIS A 75 -1.11 -12.00 -12.50
C HIS A 75 0.13 -11.17 -12.77
N GLU A 76 0.74 -11.40 -13.92
CA GLU A 76 1.93 -10.67 -14.32
C GLU A 76 1.57 -9.58 -15.32
N SER A 77 2.12 -8.40 -15.12
CA SER A 77 2.03 -7.33 -16.09
C SER A 77 3.04 -7.59 -17.20
N THR A 78 2.54 -7.97 -18.37
CA THR A 78 3.35 -8.23 -19.57
C THR A 78 3.46 -7.01 -20.47
N THR A 79 3.18 -5.80 -19.95
CA THR A 79 3.12 -4.55 -20.72
C THR A 79 4.50 -4.16 -21.26
N GLY A 80 4.95 -4.83 -22.32
CA GLY A 80 6.11 -4.48 -23.13
C GLY A 80 7.27 -5.47 -23.06
N LYS A 81 7.60 -6.09 -24.20
CA LYS A 81 8.94 -6.65 -24.45
C LYS A 81 9.95 -5.52 -24.26
N GLY A 82 10.67 -5.50 -23.13
CA GLY A 82 11.67 -4.47 -22.81
C GLY A 82 11.52 -3.81 -21.44
N ASN A 83 10.43 -4.06 -20.70
CA ASN A 83 10.36 -3.66 -19.30
C ASN A 83 11.29 -4.56 -18.48
N TRP A 84 12.42 -4.00 -18.04
CA TRP A 84 13.45 -4.69 -17.26
C TRP A 84 12.99 -5.04 -15.83
N GLU A 85 11.84 -4.54 -15.40
CA GLU A 85 11.29 -4.79 -14.06
C GLU A 85 9.83 -5.23 -14.17
N PRO A 86 9.55 -6.53 -14.31
CA PRO A 86 8.19 -7.03 -14.36
C PRO A 86 7.48 -6.80 -13.02
N LEU A 87 6.19 -6.49 -13.09
CA LEU A 87 5.33 -6.28 -11.94
C LEU A 87 4.29 -7.40 -11.90
N SER A 88 4.11 -8.02 -10.73
CA SER A 88 3.11 -9.06 -10.51
C SER A 88 2.15 -8.65 -9.39
N ALA A 89 0.88 -8.92 -9.59
CA ALA A 89 -0.17 -8.81 -8.59
C ALA A 89 -0.49 -10.20 -8.02
N LEU A 90 -0.40 -10.33 -6.71
CA LEU A 90 -0.76 -11.52 -5.94
C LEU A 90 -2.10 -11.26 -5.27
N LEU A 91 -3.10 -12.05 -5.63
CA LEU A 91 -4.43 -12.00 -5.01
C LEU A 91 -4.49 -12.89 -3.79
N LEU A 92 -5.05 -12.35 -2.72
CA LEU A 92 -5.27 -13.01 -1.44
C LEU A 92 -6.78 -13.09 -1.16
N PRO A 93 -7.21 -13.90 -0.19
CA PRO A 93 -8.57 -13.78 0.33
C PRO A 93 -8.85 -12.35 0.82
N ALA A 94 -10.06 -11.83 0.55
CA ALA A 94 -10.44 -10.49 0.97
C ALA A 94 -10.34 -10.30 2.50
N GLY A 95 -9.88 -9.13 2.93
CA GLY A 95 -9.63 -8.81 4.34
C GLY A 95 -8.39 -9.48 4.95
N THR A 96 -7.54 -10.13 4.13
CA THR A 96 -6.24 -10.65 4.61
C THR A 96 -5.33 -9.50 5.04
N LEU A 97 -5.41 -8.35 4.36
CA LEU A 97 -4.59 -7.19 4.65
C LEU A 97 -5.42 -6.10 5.34
N GLU A 98 -4.91 -5.56 6.45
CA GLU A 98 -5.58 -4.51 7.22
C GLU A 98 -5.38 -3.13 6.56
N LEU A 99 -6.05 -2.92 5.43
CA LEU A 99 -6.05 -1.65 4.69
C LEU A 99 -7.47 -1.07 4.65
N SER A 100 -7.60 0.21 5.02
CA SER A 100 -8.87 0.95 4.94
C SER A 100 -9.19 1.49 3.54
N GLY A 101 -8.26 1.31 2.59
CA GLY A 101 -8.36 1.80 1.22
C GLY A 101 -7.08 1.50 0.43
N ASP A 102 -7.00 2.08 -0.76
CA ASP A 102 -5.88 1.89 -1.67
C ASP A 102 -4.59 2.53 -1.12
N ALA A 103 -3.48 1.80 -1.22
CA ALA A 103 -2.16 2.27 -0.79
C ALA A 103 -1.12 2.09 -1.90
N PHE A 104 -0.18 3.03 -1.99
CA PHE A 104 0.66 3.19 -3.18
C PHE A 104 2.10 2.75 -2.89
N PRO A 105 2.66 1.81 -3.69
CA PRO A 105 4.08 1.53 -3.66
C PRO A 105 4.88 2.76 -4.11
N PRO A 106 6.15 2.89 -3.67
CA PRO A 106 7.02 3.95 -4.13
C PRO A 106 7.15 3.96 -5.67
N GLY A 107 6.92 5.13 -6.28
CA GLY A 107 7.02 5.35 -7.72
C GLY A 107 5.78 4.93 -8.52
N LEU A 108 4.73 4.43 -7.87
CA LEU A 108 3.44 4.09 -8.48
C LEU A 108 2.30 4.97 -7.96
N GLU A 109 2.64 6.04 -7.24
CA GLU A 109 1.69 7.05 -6.84
C GLU A 109 1.12 7.76 -8.09
N PRO A 110 -0.20 7.98 -8.17
CA PRO A 110 -0.77 8.75 -9.26
C PRO A 110 -0.24 10.19 -9.21
N PRO A 111 -0.09 10.86 -10.37
CA PRO A 111 0.15 12.29 -10.42
C PRO A 111 -0.86 12.98 -9.51
N ARG A 112 -0.42 13.99 -8.75
CA ARG A 112 -1.30 14.73 -7.86
C ARG A 112 -1.93 15.88 -8.64
N PRO A 113 -3.15 15.77 -9.20
CA PRO A 113 -3.82 16.95 -9.71
C PRO A 113 -4.21 17.84 -8.52
N PRO A 114 -4.01 19.17 -8.59
CA PRO A 114 -4.60 20.07 -7.60
C PRO A 114 -6.13 20.01 -7.74
N GLY A 115 -6.81 19.52 -6.70
CA GLY A 115 -8.27 19.62 -6.56
C GLY A 115 -9.11 18.51 -7.20
N ASP A 116 -8.51 17.52 -7.88
CA ASP A 116 -9.26 16.39 -8.45
C ASP A 116 -9.09 15.12 -7.58
N PRO A 117 -10.18 14.37 -7.32
CA PRO A 117 -10.06 13.02 -6.79
C PRO A 117 -9.28 12.15 -7.79
N VAL A 118 -8.38 11.31 -7.29
CA VAL A 118 -7.73 10.28 -8.13
C VAL A 118 -8.80 9.48 -8.83
N ARG A 119 -8.82 9.58 -10.17
CA ARG A 119 -9.82 8.85 -10.96
C ARG A 119 -9.57 7.34 -10.93
N GLN A 120 -8.30 6.90 -10.86
CA GLN A 120 -7.90 5.49 -10.82
C GLN A 120 -6.47 5.32 -10.26
N PRO A 121 -6.19 4.26 -9.48
CA PRO A 121 -4.83 3.93 -9.03
C PRO A 121 -3.85 3.61 -10.17
N GLY A 122 -2.56 3.91 -9.98
CA GLY A 122 -1.51 3.69 -10.99
C GLY A 122 -1.35 2.23 -11.43
N TRP A 123 -1.65 1.27 -10.56
CA TRP A 123 -1.63 -0.16 -10.92
C TRP A 123 -2.75 -0.59 -11.87
N CYS A 124 -3.82 0.19 -12.02
CA CYS A 124 -4.89 -0.11 -12.99
C CYS A 124 -4.39 -0.02 -14.44
N HIS A 125 -3.30 0.71 -14.70
CA HIS A 125 -2.64 0.67 -16.00
C HIS A 125 -2.03 -0.71 -16.30
N TYR A 126 -1.47 -1.35 -15.28
CA TYR A 126 -0.78 -2.65 -15.40
C TYR A 126 -1.73 -3.83 -15.26
N PHE A 127 -2.82 -3.67 -14.51
CA PHE A 127 -3.80 -4.70 -14.17
C PHE A 127 -5.23 -4.15 -14.29
N PRO A 128 -5.72 -3.84 -15.50
CA PRO A 128 -7.02 -3.19 -15.70
C PRO A 128 -8.23 -4.05 -15.30
N TRP A 129 -8.03 -5.34 -15.06
CA TRP A 129 -9.06 -6.30 -14.66
C TRP A 129 -9.17 -6.43 -13.13
N LEU A 130 -8.29 -5.80 -12.34
CA LEU A 130 -8.44 -5.78 -10.89
C LEU A 130 -9.72 -5.02 -10.51
N PRO A 131 -10.49 -5.48 -9.50
CA PRO A 131 -11.64 -4.72 -9.01
C PRO A 131 -11.29 -3.27 -8.66
N ARG A 132 -12.19 -2.32 -8.92
CA ARG A 132 -11.96 -0.88 -8.70
C ARG A 132 -10.89 -0.25 -9.62
N CYS A 133 -10.51 -0.97 -10.66
CA CYS A 133 -10.15 -0.42 -11.96
C CYS A 133 -11.43 -0.39 -12.83
#